data_AF-A0A834CIV1-F1
#
_entry.id   AF-A0A834CIV1-F1
#
_cell.length_a   1.000
_cell.length_b   1.000
_cell.length_c   1.000
_cell.angle_alpha   90.00
_cell.angle_beta   90.00
_cell.angle_gamma   90.00
#
_symmetry.space_group_name_H-M   'P 1'
#
loop_
_entity.id
_entity.type
_entity.pdbx_description
1 polymer ?
#
loop_
_entity_poly.entity_id
_entity_poly.type
_entity_poly.pdbx_seq_one_letter_code
_entity_poly.pdbx_strand_id
1 'polypeptide(L)'
;MAELVKFVSNAKNVAEMLVDVFQKGASIVTILKQELLPIFSAVGPLFELSVNKPDDPDVVAVRDQFGKLSEHLVVVSNEASRIPQVLQKNLADLKYFEHENTIRTHYRNYLEVLGAKPEFREVKKRQFLGNFSPNNEDESIDRLYRAVVEDYPSKPLLQIILDYEERTQSSVEEFCGKLLHLFCIGIIVVLAHAVMSGNGKEEKLQKEWGEKMAIIQKKMKAAIEECGPSSKQS
;
A
#
# COMPACT_ATOMS: atom_id res chain seq x y z
N MET A 1 12.62 21.28 -10.69
CA MET A 1 13.31 20.14 -11.34
C MET A 1 14.32 19.44 -10.44
N ALA A 2 15.38 20.08 -9.93
CA ALA A 2 16.35 19.41 -9.04
C ALA A 2 15.71 18.89 -7.74
N GLU A 3 14.75 19.64 -7.18
CA GLU A 3 13.99 19.22 -6.00
C GLU A 3 13.08 18.01 -6.28
N LEU A 4 12.46 17.93 -7.46
CA LEU A 4 11.62 16.79 -7.85
C LEU A 4 12.43 15.49 -7.95
N VAL A 5 13.64 15.58 -8.54
CA VAL A 5 14.56 14.42 -8.61
C VAL A 5 14.92 13.96 -7.20
N LYS A 6 15.20 14.87 -6.27
CA LYS A 6 15.50 14.52 -4.87
C LYS A 6 14.36 13.73 -4.19
N PHE A 7 13.10 14.10 -4.43
CA PHE A 7 11.96 13.34 -3.90
C PHE A 7 11.92 11.92 -4.47
N VAL A 8 12.14 11.77 -5.77
CA VAL A 8 12.19 10.46 -6.45
C VAL A 8 13.36 9.62 -5.92
N SER A 9 14.57 10.17 -5.83
CA SER A 9 15.74 9.45 -5.30
C SER A 9 15.54 9.00 -3.84
N ASN A 10 14.88 9.81 -3.01
CA ASN A 10 14.54 9.42 -1.62
C ASN A 10 13.54 8.26 -1.57
N ALA A 11 12.53 8.26 -2.45
CA ALA A 11 11.55 7.18 -2.53
C ALA A 11 12.16 5.85 -2.99
N LYS A 12 13.20 5.89 -3.84
CA LYS A 12 13.89 4.68 -4.34
C LYS A 12 14.32 3.74 -3.23
N ASN A 13 15.03 4.26 -2.22
CA ASN A 13 15.54 3.44 -1.12
C ASN A 13 14.42 2.77 -0.33
N VAL A 14 13.33 3.50 -0.07
CA VAL A 14 12.16 2.97 0.65
C VAL A 14 11.41 1.94 -0.20
N ALA A 15 11.25 2.21 -1.49
CA ALA A 15 10.62 1.29 -2.43
C ALA A 15 11.41 -0.02 -2.58
N GLU A 16 12.75 0.06 -2.61
CA GLU A 16 13.62 -1.12 -2.60
C GLU A 16 13.44 -1.96 -1.33
N MET A 17 13.38 -1.33 -0.15
CA MET A 17 13.10 -2.04 1.11
C MET A 17 11.71 -2.70 1.11
N LEU A 18 10.69 -2.03 0.58
CA LEU A 18 9.34 -2.60 0.45
C LEU A 18 9.33 -3.80 -0.50
N VAL A 19 10.03 -3.71 -1.62
CA VAL A 19 10.20 -4.82 -2.57
C VAL A 19 10.93 -5.99 -1.92
N ASP A 20 11.97 -5.74 -1.11
CA ASP A 20 12.67 -6.80 -0.38
C ASP A 20 11.76 -7.52 0.62
N VAL A 21 10.91 -6.79 1.35
CA VAL A 21 9.93 -7.38 2.27
C VAL A 21 8.86 -8.17 1.52
N PHE A 22 8.28 -7.58 0.47
CA PHE A 22 7.12 -8.18 -0.20
C PHE A 22 7.48 -9.25 -1.22
N GLN A 23 8.62 -9.16 -1.89
CA GLN A 23 9.03 -10.14 -2.91
C GLN A 23 10.09 -11.14 -2.41
N LYS A 24 11.01 -10.70 -1.54
CA LYS A 24 12.18 -11.51 -1.13
C LYS A 24 12.02 -12.11 0.27
N GLY A 25 10.89 -11.88 0.94
CA GLY A 25 10.60 -12.42 2.26
C GLY A 25 11.46 -11.82 3.37
N ALA A 26 11.98 -10.59 3.19
CA ALA A 26 12.67 -9.89 4.26
C ALA A 26 11.69 -9.59 5.41
N SER A 27 12.20 -9.56 6.65
CA SER A 27 11.34 -9.35 7.83
C SER A 27 10.62 -8.00 7.76
N ILE A 28 9.30 -8.04 7.96
CA ILE A 28 8.47 -6.84 8.02
C ILE A 28 8.84 -5.93 9.21
N VAL A 29 9.44 -6.48 10.26
CA VAL A 29 9.87 -5.71 11.45
C VAL A 29 10.86 -4.60 11.07
N THR A 30 11.65 -4.81 10.00
CA THR A 30 12.57 -3.80 9.48
C THR A 30 11.80 -2.62 8.89
N ILE A 31 10.79 -2.88 8.05
CA ILE A 31 10.03 -1.82 7.38
C ILE A 31 9.08 -1.07 8.34
N LEU A 32 8.59 -1.74 9.39
CA LEU A 32 7.79 -1.10 10.45
C LEU A 32 8.56 -0.05 11.25
N LYS A 33 9.90 -0.01 11.15
CA LYS A 33 10.76 1.01 11.76
C LYS A 33 11.11 2.15 10.81
N GLN A 34 10.79 2.03 9.53
CA GLN A 34 11.11 3.04 8.52
C GLN A 34 9.99 4.06 8.37
N GLU A 35 10.36 5.29 8.05
CA GLU A 35 9.41 6.30 7.62
C GLU A 35 9.01 6.02 6.16
N LEU A 36 7.71 5.81 5.92
CA LEU A 36 7.21 5.54 4.57
C LEU A 36 6.79 6.79 3.81
N LEU A 37 6.75 7.95 4.46
CA LEU A 37 6.42 9.23 3.83
C LEU A 37 7.21 9.54 2.53
N PRO A 38 8.49 9.17 2.38
CA PRO A 38 9.22 9.39 1.13
C PRO A 38 8.56 8.76 -0.10
N ILE A 39 7.96 7.57 0.01
CA ILE A 39 7.32 6.91 -1.14
C ILE A 39 6.05 7.66 -1.58
N PHE A 40 5.32 8.23 -0.61
CA PHE A 40 4.11 9.00 -0.84
C PHE A 40 4.43 10.39 -1.40
N SER A 41 5.48 11.02 -0.89
CA SER A 41 5.94 12.33 -1.33
C SER A 41 6.45 12.34 -2.77
N ALA A 42 6.85 11.17 -3.29
CA ALA A 42 7.32 11.05 -4.66
C ALA A 42 6.21 10.89 -5.70
N VAL A 43 4.94 10.70 -5.33
CA VAL A 43 3.87 10.40 -6.30
C VAL A 43 3.66 11.53 -7.32
N GLY A 44 3.49 12.77 -6.86
CA GLY A 44 3.40 13.94 -7.74
C GLY A 44 4.67 14.17 -8.57
N PRO A 45 5.86 14.28 -7.93
CA PRO A 45 7.13 14.43 -8.64
C PRO A 45 7.39 13.32 -9.68
N LEU A 46 7.08 12.06 -9.36
CA LEU A 46 7.26 10.93 -10.27
C LEU A 46 6.32 11.04 -11.47
N PHE A 47 5.07 11.45 -11.27
CA PHE A 47 4.15 11.72 -12.39
C PHE A 47 4.70 12.82 -13.29
N GLU A 48 5.05 13.98 -12.73
CA GLU A 48 5.57 15.13 -13.48
C GLU A 48 6.87 14.79 -14.24
N LEU A 49 7.79 14.08 -13.59
CA LEU A 49 9.05 13.67 -14.21
C LEU A 49 8.85 12.56 -15.25
N SER A 50 7.92 11.63 -15.05
CA SER A 50 7.54 10.66 -16.09
C SER A 50 6.96 11.37 -17.31
N VAL A 51 6.35 12.55 -17.12
CA VAL A 51 5.86 13.37 -18.22
C VAL A 51 6.99 14.03 -19.01
N ASN A 52 7.91 14.68 -18.29
CA ASN A 52 8.89 15.60 -18.87
C ASN A 52 10.27 14.98 -19.16
N LYS A 53 10.62 13.90 -18.45
CA LYS A 53 11.92 13.21 -18.51
C LYS A 53 11.76 11.69 -18.32
N PRO A 54 11.02 11.00 -19.22
CA PRO A 54 10.69 9.58 -19.05
C PRO A 54 11.91 8.63 -19.03
N ASP A 55 13.05 9.08 -19.58
CA ASP A 55 14.29 8.31 -19.69
C ASP A 55 15.33 8.66 -18.60
N ASP A 56 14.98 9.54 -17.65
CA ASP A 56 15.88 9.86 -16.54
C ASP A 56 16.11 8.61 -15.66
N PRO A 57 17.37 8.25 -15.33
CA PRO A 57 17.68 7.01 -14.63
C PRO A 57 16.96 6.84 -13.28
N ASP A 58 16.77 7.93 -12.53
CA ASP A 58 16.10 7.87 -11.23
C ASP A 58 14.58 7.70 -11.40
N VAL A 59 14.00 8.33 -12.43
CA VAL A 59 12.59 8.17 -12.79
C VAL A 59 12.31 6.73 -13.22
N VAL A 60 13.16 6.17 -14.08
CA VAL A 60 13.08 4.78 -14.52
C VAL A 60 13.22 3.84 -13.31
N ALA A 61 14.24 4.05 -12.46
CA ALA A 61 14.48 3.19 -11.32
C ALA A 61 13.29 3.16 -10.34
N VAL A 62 12.71 4.31 -10.00
CA VAL A 62 11.56 4.35 -9.08
C VAL A 62 10.30 3.77 -9.73
N ARG A 63 10.05 4.07 -11.02
CA ARG A 63 8.95 3.44 -11.76
C ARG A 63 9.09 1.92 -11.76
N ASP A 64 10.30 1.41 -11.95
CA ASP A 64 10.56 -0.03 -11.93
C ASP A 64 10.31 -0.63 -10.53
N GLN A 65 10.71 0.05 -9.45
CA GLN A 65 10.38 -0.39 -8.08
C GLN A 65 8.86 -0.38 -7.83
N PHE A 66 8.16 0.66 -8.27
CA PHE A 66 6.70 0.73 -8.20
C PHE A 66 6.04 -0.39 -9.02
N GLY A 67 6.61 -0.72 -10.17
CA GLY A 67 6.23 -1.88 -10.98
C GLY A 67 6.36 -3.19 -10.21
N LYS A 68 7.49 -3.41 -9.53
CA LYS A 68 7.74 -4.60 -8.70
C LYS A 68 6.75 -4.76 -7.55
N LEU A 69 6.29 -3.66 -6.93
CA LEU A 69 5.20 -3.73 -5.94
C LEU A 69 3.94 -4.38 -6.55
N SER A 70 3.66 -4.16 -7.84
CA SER A 70 2.49 -4.78 -8.49
C SER A 70 2.64 -6.28 -8.80
N GLU A 71 3.87 -6.79 -8.94
CA GLU A 71 4.15 -8.17 -9.34
C GLU A 71 3.79 -9.18 -8.24
N HIS A 72 3.95 -8.81 -6.96
CA HIS A 72 3.55 -9.64 -5.82
C HIS A 72 2.06 -9.50 -5.47
N LEU A 73 1.28 -8.83 -6.30
CA LEU A 73 -0.17 -8.81 -6.11
C LEU A 73 -0.77 -10.19 -6.43
N VAL A 74 -0.04 -11.17 -6.98
CA VAL A 74 -0.60 -12.48 -7.34
C VAL A 74 -1.04 -13.30 -6.10
N VAL A 75 -2.34 -13.14 -5.81
CA VAL A 75 -3.31 -13.98 -5.08
C VAL A 75 -3.27 -14.05 -3.53
N VAL A 76 -3.93 -13.10 -2.85
CA VAL A 76 -4.50 -13.35 -1.50
C VAL A 76 -5.63 -14.41 -1.58
N SER A 77 -6.36 -14.47 -2.69
CA SER A 77 -7.46 -15.42 -2.92
C SER A 77 -7.05 -16.92 -2.91
N ASN A 78 -5.83 -17.30 -3.33
CA ASN A 78 -5.37 -18.71 -3.29
C ASN A 78 -4.85 -19.12 -1.91
N GLU A 79 -4.60 -18.16 -1.02
CA GLU A 79 -4.16 -18.41 0.36
C GLU A 79 -5.31 -18.29 1.37
N ALA A 80 -6.53 -17.96 0.92
CA ALA A 80 -7.71 -17.92 1.77
C ALA A 80 -7.94 -19.24 2.52
N SER A 81 -7.53 -20.38 1.93
CA SER A 81 -7.56 -21.71 2.58
C SER A 81 -6.61 -21.87 3.77
N ARG A 82 -5.61 -20.99 3.92
CA ARG A 82 -4.68 -20.92 5.08
C ARG A 82 -5.11 -19.89 6.13
N ILE A 83 -6.13 -19.09 5.83
CA ILE A 83 -6.68 -18.09 6.75
C ILE A 83 -7.70 -18.77 7.66
N PRO A 84 -7.62 -18.59 8.99
CA PRO A 84 -8.62 -19.12 9.92
C PRO A 84 -10.05 -18.76 9.53
N GLN A 85 -11.02 -19.67 9.72
CA GLN A 85 -12.43 -19.42 9.34
C GLN A 85 -13.01 -18.17 10.02
N VAL A 86 -12.61 -17.89 11.27
CA VAL A 86 -12.99 -16.67 12.00
C VAL A 86 -12.49 -15.42 11.27
N LEU A 87 -11.26 -15.45 10.75
CA LEU A 87 -10.70 -14.34 9.98
C LEU A 87 -11.36 -14.24 8.59
N GLN A 88 -11.67 -15.36 7.92
CA GLN A 88 -12.42 -15.33 6.66
C GLN A 88 -13.78 -14.63 6.79
N LYS A 89 -14.54 -14.90 7.86
CA LYS A 89 -15.83 -14.25 8.10
C LYS A 89 -15.68 -12.75 8.26
N ASN A 90 -14.73 -12.30 9.09
CA ASN A 90 -14.48 -10.87 9.29
C ASN A 90 -14.03 -10.19 7.98
N LEU A 91 -13.14 -10.82 7.21
CA LEU A 91 -12.73 -10.30 5.90
C LEU A 91 -13.91 -10.23 4.92
N ALA A 92 -14.83 -11.19 4.96
CA ALA A 92 -16.06 -11.16 4.15
C ALA A 92 -17.00 -10.02 4.57
N ASP A 93 -17.23 -9.83 5.88
CA ASP A 93 -18.04 -8.74 6.43
C ASP A 93 -17.45 -7.36 6.06
N LEU A 94 -16.12 -7.27 6.00
CA LEU A 94 -15.40 -6.08 5.55
C LEU A 94 -15.42 -5.86 4.04
N LYS A 95 -15.94 -6.80 3.24
CA LYS A 95 -15.76 -6.83 1.78
C LYS A 95 -14.29 -6.68 1.38
N TYR A 96 -13.38 -7.23 2.19
CA TYR A 96 -11.93 -7.03 2.08
C TYR A 96 -11.42 -7.33 0.67
N PHE A 97 -11.86 -8.45 0.07
CA PHE A 97 -11.44 -8.84 -1.27
C PHE A 97 -11.91 -7.88 -2.37
N GLU A 98 -13.09 -7.27 -2.23
CA GLU A 98 -13.58 -6.25 -3.16
C GLU A 98 -12.69 -5.01 -3.09
N HIS A 99 -12.37 -4.56 -1.88
CA HIS A 99 -11.51 -3.41 -1.61
C HIS A 99 -10.06 -3.66 -2.07
N GLU A 100 -9.52 -4.84 -1.78
CA GLU A 100 -8.21 -5.26 -2.26
C GLU A 100 -8.16 -5.23 -3.80
N ASN A 101 -9.14 -5.86 -4.47
CA ASN A 101 -9.18 -5.90 -5.92
C ASN A 101 -9.31 -4.50 -6.55
N THR A 102 -10.07 -3.62 -5.91
CA THR A 102 -10.24 -2.22 -6.35
C THR A 102 -8.92 -1.47 -6.28
N ILE A 103 -8.27 -1.46 -5.11
CA ILE A 103 -6.97 -0.80 -4.91
C ILE A 103 -5.93 -1.30 -5.92
N ARG A 104 -5.87 -2.62 -6.13
CA ARG A 104 -4.94 -3.24 -7.06
C ARG A 104 -5.21 -2.85 -8.51
N THR A 105 -6.48 -2.77 -8.89
CA THR A 105 -6.87 -2.35 -10.23
C THR A 105 -6.48 -0.90 -10.46
N HIS A 106 -6.78 -0.02 -9.51
CA HIS A 106 -6.36 1.38 -9.58
C HIS A 106 -4.84 1.54 -9.64
N TYR A 107 -4.09 0.76 -8.85
CA TYR A 107 -2.63 0.80 -8.86
C TYR A 107 -2.05 0.37 -10.22
N ARG A 108 -2.58 -0.69 -10.83
CA ARG A 108 -2.17 -1.09 -12.20
C ARG A 108 -2.45 0.01 -13.21
N ASN A 109 -3.62 0.63 -13.15
CA ASN A 109 -3.99 1.73 -14.05
C ASN A 109 -3.07 2.95 -13.85
N TYR A 110 -2.65 3.22 -12.61
CA TYR A 110 -1.64 4.25 -12.32
C TYR A 110 -0.29 3.93 -12.98
N LEU A 111 0.19 2.69 -12.87
CA LEU A 111 1.44 2.28 -13.53
C LEU A 111 1.36 2.41 -15.06
N GLU A 112 0.20 2.13 -15.65
CA GLU A 112 -0.04 2.37 -17.08
C GLU A 112 0.08 3.86 -17.46
N VAL A 113 -0.32 4.78 -16.57
CA VAL A 113 -0.13 6.23 -16.79
C VAL A 113 1.35 6.60 -16.75
N LEU A 114 2.11 6.10 -15.77
CA LEU A 114 3.55 6.37 -15.65
C LEU A 114 4.35 5.83 -16.84
N GLY A 115 3.95 4.67 -17.37
CA GLY A 115 4.59 4.03 -18.53
C GLY A 115 4.06 4.50 -19.89
N ALA A 116 3.07 5.40 -19.93
CA ALA A 116 2.43 5.80 -21.18
C ALA A 116 3.36 6.63 -22.06
N LYS A 117 3.42 6.26 -23.35
CA LYS A 117 4.02 7.13 -24.37
C LYS A 117 3.27 8.46 -24.46
N PRO A 118 3.92 9.56 -24.87
CA PRO A 118 3.31 10.89 -24.90
C PRO A 118 1.94 10.94 -25.59
N GLU A 119 1.77 10.24 -26.71
CA GLU A 119 0.53 10.20 -27.50
C GLU A 119 -0.65 9.48 -26.81
N PHE A 120 -0.39 8.63 -25.82
CA PHE A 120 -1.43 7.89 -25.09
C PHE A 120 -1.67 8.41 -23.67
N ARG A 121 -0.84 9.34 -23.19
CA ARG A 121 -0.83 9.79 -21.79
C ARG A 121 -2.17 10.38 -21.33
N GLU A 122 -2.76 11.28 -22.10
CA GLU A 122 -4.06 11.88 -21.75
C GLU A 122 -5.22 10.87 -21.81
N VAL A 123 -5.12 9.85 -22.66
CA VAL A 123 -6.11 8.76 -22.69
C VAL A 123 -5.98 7.90 -21.44
N LYS A 124 -4.75 7.49 -21.08
CA LYS A 124 -4.48 6.70 -19.88
C LYS A 124 -4.83 7.44 -18.60
N LYS A 125 -4.52 8.74 -18.51
CA LYS A 125 -4.90 9.60 -17.40
C LYS A 125 -6.42 9.65 -17.22
N ARG A 126 -7.18 9.89 -18.31
CA ARG A 126 -8.66 9.88 -18.26
C ARG A 126 -9.22 8.52 -17.86
N GLN A 127 -8.64 7.43 -18.36
CA GLN A 127 -9.03 6.08 -17.96
C GLN A 127 -8.79 5.85 -16.47
N PHE A 128 -7.61 6.22 -15.95
CA PHE A 128 -7.30 6.10 -14.52
C PHE A 128 -8.31 6.86 -13.66
N LEU A 129 -8.55 8.15 -13.95
CA LEU A 129 -9.51 8.99 -13.23
C LEU A 129 -10.94 8.45 -13.32
N GLY A 130 -11.34 7.89 -14.46
CA GLY A 130 -12.69 7.37 -14.69
C GLY A 130 -13.03 6.09 -13.91
N ASN A 131 -12.06 5.44 -13.25
CA ASN A 131 -12.34 4.25 -12.43
C ASN A 131 -12.77 4.58 -11.00
N PHE A 132 -12.61 5.83 -10.57
CA PHE A 132 -13.01 6.25 -9.23
C PHE A 132 -14.52 6.43 -9.16
N SER A 133 -15.08 6.32 -7.95
CA SER A 133 -16.50 6.56 -7.70
C SER A 133 -16.92 7.97 -8.17
N PRO A 134 -18.22 8.26 -8.37
CA PRO A 134 -18.69 9.58 -8.77
C PRO A 134 -18.27 10.72 -7.83
N ASN A 135 -17.98 10.41 -6.56
CA ASN A 135 -17.46 11.35 -5.57
C ASN A 135 -15.93 11.53 -5.65
N ASN A 136 -15.27 10.83 -6.56
CA ASN A 136 -13.82 10.78 -6.76
C ASN A 136 -13.04 10.36 -5.50
N GLU A 137 -13.66 9.50 -4.68
CA GLU A 137 -13.09 8.97 -3.44
C GLU A 137 -12.92 7.46 -3.57
N ASP A 138 -11.72 6.97 -3.23
CA ASP A 138 -11.47 5.55 -3.03
C ASP A 138 -11.73 5.22 -1.56
N GLU A 139 -12.98 4.89 -1.24
CA GLU A 139 -13.37 4.49 0.12
C GLU A 139 -12.67 3.20 0.59
N SER A 140 -12.06 2.44 -0.32
CA SER A 140 -11.48 1.13 -0.01
C SER A 140 -10.37 1.25 1.03
N ILE A 141 -9.51 2.27 0.90
CA ILE A 141 -8.38 2.42 1.81
C ILE A 141 -8.81 2.98 3.18
N ASP A 142 -9.80 3.87 3.23
CA ASP A 142 -10.35 4.36 4.49
C ASP A 142 -11.06 3.24 5.26
N ARG A 143 -11.81 2.37 4.56
CA ARG A 143 -12.42 1.20 5.19
C ARG A 143 -11.38 0.23 5.75
N LEU A 144 -10.28 -0.01 5.02
CA LEU A 144 -9.16 -0.81 5.52
C LEU A 144 -8.51 -0.17 6.74
N TYR A 145 -8.31 1.16 6.73
CA TYR A 145 -7.76 1.88 7.88
C TYR A 145 -8.63 1.70 9.12
N ARG A 146 -9.96 1.90 8.98
CA ARG A 146 -10.91 1.68 10.09
C ARG A 146 -10.87 0.24 10.58
N ALA A 147 -10.83 -0.74 9.69
CA ALA A 147 -10.73 -2.15 10.08
C ALA A 147 -9.47 -2.48 10.90
N VAL A 148 -8.35 -1.81 10.65
CA VAL A 148 -7.08 -2.06 11.36
C VAL A 148 -6.96 -1.26 12.65
N VAL A 149 -7.49 -0.04 12.68
CA VAL A 149 -7.28 0.91 13.79
C VAL A 149 -8.46 0.97 14.75
N GLU A 150 -9.68 0.85 14.23
CA GLU A 150 -10.95 0.97 14.95
C GLU A 150 -11.59 -0.40 15.20
N ASP A 151 -12.60 -0.42 16.08
CA ASP A 151 -13.41 -1.61 16.34
C ASP A 151 -14.45 -1.76 15.22
N TYR A 152 -14.08 -2.40 14.12
CA TYR A 152 -14.99 -2.58 12.98
C TYR A 152 -14.98 -4.02 12.43
N PRO A 153 -16.10 -4.76 12.46
CA PRO A 153 -17.42 -4.39 13.01
C PRO A 153 -17.55 -4.53 14.55
N SER A 154 -16.60 -5.16 15.23
CA SER A 154 -16.64 -5.36 16.70
C SER A 154 -15.27 -5.48 17.38
N LYS A 155 -14.21 -5.75 16.62
CA LYS A 155 -12.83 -5.85 17.08
C LYS A 155 -11.88 -5.49 15.92
N PRO A 156 -10.72 -4.86 16.18
CA PRO A 156 -9.78 -4.54 15.11
C PRO A 156 -9.22 -5.80 14.45
N LEU A 157 -8.95 -5.71 13.15
CA LEU A 157 -8.50 -6.84 12.32
C LEU A 157 -7.21 -7.49 12.83
N LEU A 158 -6.27 -6.69 13.34
CA LEU A 158 -5.05 -7.19 13.97
C LEU A 158 -5.33 -7.96 15.26
N GLN A 159 -6.35 -7.57 16.00
CA GLN A 159 -6.70 -8.29 17.22
C GLN A 159 -7.43 -9.61 16.91
N ILE A 160 -8.19 -9.68 15.81
CA ILE A 160 -8.81 -10.93 15.36
C ILE A 160 -7.75 -11.99 15.03
N ILE A 161 -6.62 -11.61 14.40
CA ILE A 161 -5.52 -12.55 14.15
C ILE A 161 -4.76 -12.91 15.44
N LEU A 162 -4.66 -11.98 16.39
CA LEU A 162 -4.05 -12.23 17.70
C LEU A 162 -4.92 -13.12 18.60
N ASP A 163 -6.23 -13.16 18.41
CA ASP A 163 -7.09 -14.05 19.18
C ASP A 163 -7.05 -15.50 18.66
N TYR A 164 -6.49 -15.73 17.47
CA TYR A 164 -6.42 -17.06 16.89
C TYR A 164 -5.48 -17.95 17.70
N GLU A 165 -5.97 -19.11 18.14
CA GLU A 165 -5.24 -20.02 19.04
C GLU A 165 -3.96 -20.59 18.39
N GLU A 166 -4.00 -20.89 17.09
CA GLU A 166 -2.84 -21.45 16.36
C GLU A 166 -1.95 -20.35 15.74
N ARG A 167 -2.09 -19.09 16.17
CA ARG A 167 -1.26 -18.01 15.64
C ARG A 167 0.21 -18.28 15.91
N THR A 168 1.04 -18.01 14.91
CA THR A 168 2.50 -17.94 15.04
C THR A 168 2.95 -16.52 14.77
N GLN A 169 4.10 -16.11 15.33
CA GLN A 169 4.71 -14.82 15.00
C GLN A 169 4.87 -14.66 13.47
N SER A 170 5.29 -15.73 12.77
CA SER A 170 5.39 -15.74 11.32
C SER A 170 4.06 -15.46 10.62
N SER A 171 2.95 -16.04 11.08
CA SER A 171 1.62 -15.82 10.47
C SER A 171 1.13 -14.38 10.69
N VAL A 172 1.45 -13.77 11.84
CA VAL A 172 1.11 -12.37 12.13
C VAL A 172 1.97 -11.43 11.29
N GLU A 173 3.28 -11.69 11.16
CA GLU A 173 4.18 -10.94 10.29
C GLU A 173 3.74 -11.00 8.82
N GLU A 174 3.36 -12.19 8.33
CA GLU A 174 2.86 -12.38 6.96
C GLU A 174 1.58 -11.57 6.71
N PHE A 175 0.63 -11.62 7.65
CA PHE A 175 -0.61 -10.86 7.56
C PHE A 175 -0.37 -9.34 7.59
N CYS A 176 0.48 -8.88 8.50
CA CYS A 176 0.90 -7.47 8.53
C CYS A 176 1.58 -7.07 7.22
N GLY A 177 2.33 -7.97 6.59
CA GLY A 177 3.02 -7.72 5.32
C GLY A 177 2.03 -7.47 4.19
N LYS A 178 1.01 -8.32 4.09
CA LYS A 178 -0.08 -8.18 3.11
C LYS A 178 -0.86 -6.88 3.31
N LEU A 179 -1.21 -6.55 4.55
CA LEU A 179 -1.90 -5.30 4.87
C LEU A 179 -1.03 -4.07 4.56
N LEU A 180 0.23 -4.08 4.97
CA LEU A 180 1.16 -2.96 4.75
C LEU A 180 1.36 -2.72 3.25
N HIS A 181 1.50 -3.79 2.47
CA HIS A 181 1.57 -3.71 1.03
C HIS A 181 0.32 -3.04 0.45
N LEU A 182 -0.88 -3.50 0.85
CA LEU A 182 -2.14 -2.96 0.37
C LEU A 182 -2.31 -1.47 0.71
N PHE A 183 -1.93 -1.06 1.92
CA PHE A 183 -1.91 0.37 2.28
C PHE A 183 -0.91 1.16 1.44
N CYS A 184 0.30 0.65 1.20
CA CYS A 184 1.29 1.36 0.40
C CYS A 184 0.75 1.65 -1.01
N ILE A 185 0.25 0.63 -1.71
CA ILE A 185 -0.28 0.82 -3.07
C ILE A 185 -1.58 1.64 -3.09
N GLY A 186 -2.43 1.50 -2.06
CA GLY A 186 -3.65 2.30 -1.93
C GLY A 186 -3.38 3.78 -1.70
N ILE A 187 -2.41 4.12 -0.83
CA ILE A 187 -2.04 5.53 -0.58
C ILE A 187 -1.46 6.13 -1.86
N ILE A 188 -0.60 5.40 -2.56
CA ILE A 188 -0.06 5.85 -3.85
C ILE A 188 -1.19 6.17 -4.84
N VAL A 189 -2.21 5.32 -4.92
CA VAL A 189 -3.40 5.52 -5.77
C VAL A 189 -4.16 6.80 -5.39
N VAL A 190 -4.45 7.01 -4.11
CA VAL A 190 -5.18 8.20 -3.64
C VAL A 190 -4.42 9.48 -3.97
N LEU A 191 -3.11 9.49 -3.77
CA LEU A 191 -2.26 10.64 -4.09
C LEU A 191 -2.16 10.86 -5.60
N ALA A 192 -1.99 9.79 -6.38
CA ALA A 192 -1.95 9.88 -7.84
C ALA A 192 -3.26 10.46 -8.39
N HIS A 193 -4.39 10.08 -7.82
CA HIS A 193 -5.68 10.66 -8.17
C HIS A 193 -5.75 12.16 -7.83
N ALA A 194 -5.30 12.59 -6.66
CA ALA A 194 -5.26 14.01 -6.29
C ALA A 194 -4.37 14.84 -7.23
N VAL A 195 -3.18 14.33 -7.55
CA VAL A 195 -2.25 14.91 -8.53
C VAL A 195 -2.91 15.05 -9.90
N MET A 196 -3.42 13.95 -10.44
CA MET A 196 -3.91 13.90 -11.82
C MET A 196 -5.23 14.66 -12.02
N SER A 197 -6.09 14.69 -11.00
CA SER A 197 -7.32 15.48 -11.03
C SER A 197 -7.08 16.99 -10.89
N GLY A 198 -5.90 17.40 -10.40
CA GLY A 198 -5.58 18.82 -10.18
C GLY A 198 -6.45 19.47 -9.11
N ASN A 199 -7.02 18.68 -8.19
CA ASN A 199 -7.99 19.15 -7.21
C ASN A 199 -7.36 19.90 -6.01
N GLY A 200 -6.03 20.05 -5.98
CA GLY A 200 -5.28 20.74 -4.94
C GLY A 200 -5.26 20.04 -3.57
N LYS A 201 -5.73 18.79 -3.48
CA LYS A 201 -5.79 18.03 -2.21
C LYS A 201 -4.52 17.20 -1.91
N GLU A 202 -3.57 17.14 -2.84
CA GLU A 202 -2.37 16.28 -2.74
C GLU A 202 -1.62 16.45 -1.42
N GLU A 203 -1.19 17.67 -1.09
CA GLU A 203 -0.40 17.95 0.11
C GLU A 203 -1.15 17.58 1.40
N LYS A 204 -2.46 17.90 1.45
CA LYS A 204 -3.32 17.55 2.58
C LYS A 204 -3.43 16.03 2.73
N LEU A 205 -3.72 15.33 1.65
CA LEU A 205 -3.85 13.87 1.65
C LEU A 205 -2.53 13.19 1.97
N GLN A 206 -1.40 13.70 1.47
CA GLN A 206 -0.07 13.19 1.75
C GLN A 206 0.24 13.26 3.26
N LYS A 207 -0.05 14.41 3.88
CA LYS A 207 0.11 14.57 5.33
C LYS A 207 -0.79 13.62 6.11
N GLU A 208 -2.08 13.58 5.77
CA GLU A 208 -3.07 12.73 6.43
C GLU A 208 -2.69 11.24 6.34
N TRP A 209 -2.36 10.76 5.15
CA TRP A 209 -1.99 9.36 4.95
C TRP A 209 -0.61 9.01 5.51
N GLY A 210 0.32 9.98 5.58
CA GLY A 210 1.56 9.82 6.33
C GLY A 210 1.32 9.57 7.82
N GLU A 211 0.45 10.37 8.45
CA GLU A 211 0.06 10.21 9.85
C GLU A 211 -0.69 8.88 10.10
N LYS A 212 -1.67 8.55 9.23
CA LYS A 212 -2.40 7.27 9.27
C LYS A 212 -1.46 6.07 9.11
N MET A 213 -0.47 6.15 8.22
CA MET A 213 0.51 5.07 8.03
C MET A 213 1.37 4.85 9.28
N ALA A 214 1.81 5.92 9.94
CA ALA A 214 2.55 5.79 11.20
C ALA A 214 1.73 5.07 12.30
N ILE A 215 0.41 5.34 12.36
CA ILE A 215 -0.51 4.65 13.27
C ILE A 215 -0.62 3.16 12.90
N ILE A 216 -0.79 2.84 11.62
CA ILE A 216 -0.85 1.46 11.12
C ILE A 216 0.44 0.71 11.50
N GLN A 217 1.62 1.29 11.22
CA GLN A 217 2.91 0.66 11.55
C GLN A 217 3.04 0.39 13.05
N LYS A 218 2.61 1.34 13.89
CA LYS A 218 2.61 1.16 15.36
C LYS A 218 1.71 0.02 15.81
N LYS A 219 0.50 -0.09 15.24
CA LYS A 219 -0.45 -1.18 15.56
C LYS A 219 0.08 -2.54 15.11
N MET A 220 0.66 -2.64 13.92
CA MET A 220 1.28 -3.87 13.42
C MET A 220 2.46 -4.30 14.28
N LYS A 221 3.33 -3.34 14.66
CA LYS A 221 4.46 -3.61 15.55
C LYS A 221 4.01 -4.16 16.90
N ALA A 222 3.00 -3.53 17.51
CA ALA A 222 2.46 -4.00 18.78
C ALA A 222 1.88 -5.42 18.67
N ALA A 223 1.19 -5.74 17.57
CA ALA A 223 0.67 -7.09 17.34
C ALA A 223 1.79 -8.14 17.22
N ILE A 224 2.86 -7.84 16.50
CA ILE A 224 4.01 -8.76 16.38
C ILE A 224 4.71 -8.94 17.74
N GLU A 225 4.85 -7.87 18.53
CA GLU A 225 5.45 -7.93 19.87
C GLU A 225 4.59 -8.75 20.87
N GLU A 226 3.26 -8.67 20.76
CA GLU A 226 2.32 -9.42 21.60
C GLU A 226 2.34 -10.94 21.36
N CYS A 227 2.79 -11.38 20.18
CA CYS A 227 3.02 -12.81 19.93
C CYS A 227 4.11 -13.42 20.83
N GLY A 228 5.02 -12.61 21.38
CA GLY A 228 6.15 -13.04 22.21
C GLY A 228 7.18 -13.92 21.46
N PRO A 229 8.42 -14.06 21.96
CA PRO A 229 9.28 -15.14 21.51
C PRO A 229 8.62 -16.44 21.96
N SER A 230 8.41 -17.38 21.04
CA SER A 230 7.91 -18.71 21.36
C SER A 230 8.70 -19.26 22.55
N SER A 231 8.07 -19.26 23.73
CA SER A 231 8.64 -19.87 24.92
C SER A 231 8.82 -21.33 24.58
N LYS A 232 10.09 -21.75 24.48
CA LYS A 232 10.51 -23.15 24.37
C LYS A 232 9.66 -23.97 25.33
N GLN A 233 8.77 -24.80 24.80
CA GLN A 233 8.18 -25.87 25.59
C GLN A 233 9.32 -26.80 25.99
N SER A 234 9.53 -26.88 27.31
CA SER A 234 10.45 -27.81 27.97
C SER A 234 9.95 -29.23 27.87
#